data_AF-Q08NP0-F1
#
_entry.id   AF-Q08NP0-F1
#
_cell.length_a   1.000
_cell.length_b   1.000
_cell.length_c   1.000
_cell.angle_alpha   90.00
_cell.angle_beta   90.00
_cell.angle_gamma   90.00
#
_symmetry.space_group_name_H-M   'P 1'
#
loop_
_entity.id
_entity.type
_entity.pdbx_description
1 polymer ?
#
loop_
_entity_poly.entity_id
_entity_poly.type
_entity_poly.pdbx_seq_one_letter_code
_entity_poly.pdbx_strand_id
1 'polypeptide(L)'
;MSALMKIASHLLLPSLLLGAPVALAAQTPTPPSAQAAASKPIDVSFRGTLRDALKQIAEEGGLNVVATGELDTAVEVHLRGITAEQALRTIARTYSLRLIRDGSIYTLRPMTGPEKQAAEEDTGESAPASAPVPVAPLSPPVVAPPPLPPMAEEEQTPPEIHRRIRDEMRKAQRRTKGEHDVVARGQSIEIKKGESVDNAVVYGGNMVVRGHVEEDAVVFGGNLEIFGTVDGDVHAFGGNVTLHPGSSVGGDASAIGGSVIQNDGAHVEGGTESLEGKSIGSLVLGEVKDSLERE
;
A
#
# COMPACT_ATOMS: atom_id res chain seq x y z
N MET A 1 -18.70 37.91 52.65
CA MET A 1 -19.50 39.14 52.46
C MET A 1 -19.15 39.66 51.07
N SER A 2 -20.02 39.82 50.09
CA SER A 2 -21.47 39.63 49.96
C SER A 2 -21.78 39.45 48.48
N ALA A 3 -22.82 38.67 48.19
CA ALA A 3 -23.50 38.60 46.91
C ALA A 3 -24.28 39.89 46.59
N LEU A 4 -24.51 40.15 45.30
CA LEU A 4 -25.63 40.96 44.75
C LEU A 4 -25.60 40.80 43.20
N MET A 5 -26.46 40.05 42.50
CA MET A 5 -27.93 40.03 42.34
C MET A 5 -28.51 41.14 41.43
N LYS A 6 -29.06 40.71 40.27
CA LYS A 6 -30.22 41.24 39.48
C LYS A 6 -30.24 40.53 38.11
N ILE A 7 -31.10 39.58 37.75
CA ILE A 7 -32.58 39.46 37.65
C ILE A 7 -33.22 40.32 36.55
N ALA A 8 -33.52 39.64 35.43
CA ALA A 8 -34.75 39.55 34.62
C ALA A 8 -35.54 40.78 34.13
N SER A 9 -35.97 40.72 32.85
CA SER A 9 -37.36 40.94 32.33
C SER A 9 -37.31 41.26 30.83
N HIS A 10 -37.79 40.39 29.94
CA HIS A 10 -39.18 40.16 29.49
C HIS A 10 -39.59 40.97 28.25
N LEU A 11 -40.02 40.21 27.23
CA LEU A 11 -41.02 40.49 26.18
C LEU A 11 -40.77 41.65 25.19
N LEU A 12 -40.75 41.31 23.90
CA LEU A 12 -41.83 41.62 22.95
C LEU A 12 -41.53 41.04 21.55
N LEU A 13 -42.32 40.04 21.15
CA LEU A 13 -42.67 39.76 19.75
C LEU A 13 -43.84 40.67 19.36
N PRO A 14 -43.97 41.11 18.09
CA PRO A 14 -44.94 40.43 17.23
C PRO A 14 -44.55 40.34 15.73
N SER A 15 -44.69 39.12 15.19
CA SER A 15 -45.41 38.68 13.98
C SER A 15 -45.48 39.49 12.66
N LEU A 16 -45.35 38.69 11.58
CA LEU A 16 -46.12 38.67 10.32
C LEU A 16 -45.66 39.54 9.13
N LEU A 17 -45.19 38.94 8.02
CA LEU A 17 -45.98 38.70 6.80
C LEU A 17 -45.15 38.01 5.67
N LEU A 18 -45.76 36.98 5.08
CA LEU A 18 -45.79 36.56 3.66
C LEU A 18 -44.55 36.70 2.76
N GLY A 19 -44.17 35.57 2.16
CA GLY A 19 -43.51 35.56 0.84
C GLY A 19 -42.79 34.26 0.50
N ALA A 20 -43.53 33.20 0.20
CA ALA A 20 -42.96 32.03 -0.46
C ALA A 20 -43.04 32.21 -1.98
N PRO A 21 -41.95 31.97 -2.72
CA PRO A 21 -42.04 31.35 -4.03
C PRO A 21 -41.56 29.90 -3.93
N VAL A 22 -42.48 29.00 -4.27
CA VAL A 22 -42.18 27.64 -4.71
C VAL A 22 -41.27 27.75 -5.94
N ALA A 23 -39.99 27.46 -5.76
CA ALA A 23 -39.03 27.29 -6.85
C ALA A 23 -38.83 25.80 -7.10
N LEU A 24 -39.52 25.35 -8.15
CA LEU A 24 -39.16 24.33 -9.14
C LEU A 24 -37.98 23.42 -8.81
N ALA A 25 -38.26 22.12 -8.84
CA ALA A 25 -37.31 21.02 -8.84
C ALA A 25 -36.13 21.26 -9.80
N ALA A 26 -34.96 21.55 -9.23
CA ALA A 26 -33.68 21.29 -9.87
C ALA A 26 -33.10 20.05 -9.19
N GLN A 27 -33.13 18.94 -9.93
CA GLN A 27 -32.32 17.76 -9.67
C GLN A 27 -30.90 18.24 -9.35
N THR A 28 -30.39 17.91 -8.18
CA THR A 28 -28.96 17.99 -7.92
C THR A 28 -28.26 17.11 -8.95
N PRO A 29 -27.46 17.66 -9.88
CA PRO A 29 -26.55 16.80 -10.62
C PRO A 29 -25.59 16.25 -9.57
N THR A 30 -25.66 14.94 -9.37
CA THR A 30 -24.60 14.16 -8.76
C THR A 30 -23.29 14.65 -9.37
N PRO A 31 -22.32 15.20 -8.60
CA PRO A 31 -21.06 15.59 -9.19
C PRO A 31 -20.43 14.34 -9.80
N PRO A 32 -20.06 14.36 -11.09
CA PRO A 32 -19.33 13.27 -11.68
C PRO A 32 -18.04 13.10 -10.89
N SER A 33 -17.73 11.86 -10.58
CA SER A 33 -16.46 11.39 -10.05
C SER A 33 -15.34 11.74 -11.04
N ALA A 34 -14.84 12.97 -11.03
CA ALA A 34 -13.71 13.40 -11.84
C ALA A 34 -13.29 14.85 -11.49
N GLN A 35 -12.69 15.04 -10.33
CA GLN A 35 -11.69 16.10 -10.20
C GLN A 35 -10.34 15.42 -9.96
N ALA A 36 -9.80 14.96 -11.09
CA ALA A 36 -8.38 14.82 -11.30
C ALA A 36 -7.69 16.03 -10.67
N ALA A 37 -6.79 15.77 -9.74
CA ALA A 37 -5.87 16.76 -9.23
C ALA A 37 -5.27 17.51 -10.43
N ALA A 38 -5.56 18.80 -10.52
CA ALA A 38 -4.97 19.68 -11.51
C ALA A 38 -3.49 19.86 -11.17
N SER A 39 -2.69 18.86 -11.53
CA SER A 39 -1.23 18.90 -11.43
C SER A 39 -0.69 19.91 -12.42
N LYS A 40 0.20 20.79 -11.96
CA LYS A 40 0.89 21.78 -12.81
C LYS A 40 1.59 21.07 -13.98
N PRO A 41 1.47 21.60 -15.21
CA PRO A 41 2.28 21.12 -16.32
C PRO A 41 3.75 21.46 -16.05
N ILE A 42 4.62 20.49 -16.27
CA ILE A 42 6.07 20.63 -16.14
C ILE A 42 6.73 20.47 -17.51
N ASP A 43 7.80 21.23 -17.73
CA ASP A 43 8.65 21.17 -18.92
C ASP A 43 10.02 20.66 -18.47
N VAL A 44 10.31 19.38 -18.72
CA VAL A 44 11.53 18.71 -18.24
C VAL A 44 12.30 18.17 -19.44
N SER A 45 13.55 18.63 -19.59
CA SER A 45 14.51 18.06 -20.53
C SER A 45 15.69 17.52 -19.74
N PHE A 46 15.90 16.21 -19.80
CA PHE A 46 16.98 15.55 -19.07
C PHE A 46 17.70 14.52 -19.95
N ARG A 47 19.03 14.51 -19.85
CA ARG A 47 19.91 13.53 -20.50
C ARG A 47 20.82 12.95 -19.42
N GLY A 48 20.65 11.66 -19.11
CA GLY A 48 21.41 11.00 -18.05
C GLY A 48 20.92 9.58 -17.80
N THR A 49 20.90 9.12 -16.55
CA THR A 49 20.39 7.79 -16.20
C THR A 49 18.87 7.81 -15.99
N LEU A 50 18.21 6.66 -16.19
CA LEU A 50 16.78 6.51 -15.92
C LEU A 50 16.43 6.82 -14.46
N ARG A 51 17.31 6.44 -13.51
CA ARG A 51 17.19 6.80 -12.08
C ARG A 51 17.13 8.32 -11.88
N ASP A 52 18.06 9.05 -12.49
CA ASP A 52 18.12 10.51 -12.37
C ASP A 52 16.91 11.19 -13.03
N ALA A 53 16.46 10.68 -14.18
CA ALA A 53 15.27 11.17 -14.86
C ALA A 53 14.01 11.03 -13.98
N LEU A 54 13.83 9.87 -13.33
CA LEU A 54 12.70 9.62 -12.43
C LEU A 54 12.77 10.51 -11.18
N LYS A 55 13.96 10.71 -10.62
CA LYS A 55 14.18 11.63 -9.50
C LYS A 55 13.80 13.06 -9.88
N GLN A 56 14.27 13.56 -11.02
CA GLN A 56 13.99 14.92 -11.47
C GLN A 56 12.48 15.16 -11.70
N ILE A 57 11.79 14.20 -12.32
CA ILE A 57 10.34 14.28 -12.56
C ILE A 57 9.56 14.24 -11.24
N ALA A 58 10.03 13.47 -10.25
CA ALA A 58 9.45 13.42 -8.92
C ALA A 58 9.63 14.75 -8.17
N GLU A 59 10.83 15.33 -8.21
CA GLU A 59 11.15 16.61 -7.56
C GLU A 59 10.37 17.78 -8.18
N GLU A 60 10.37 17.92 -9.51
CA GLU A 60 9.63 18.99 -10.18
C GLU A 60 8.11 18.78 -10.11
N GLY A 61 7.67 17.53 -10.05
CA GLY A 61 6.27 17.14 -9.90
C GLY A 61 5.72 17.19 -8.48
N GLY A 62 6.57 17.33 -7.46
CA GLY A 62 6.20 17.21 -6.06
C GLY A 62 5.64 15.83 -5.68
N LEU A 63 6.13 14.76 -6.32
CA LEU A 63 5.67 13.39 -6.13
C LEU A 63 6.65 12.60 -5.27
N ASN A 64 6.13 11.74 -4.38
CA ASN A 64 6.95 10.78 -3.65
C ASN A 64 7.09 9.52 -4.50
N VAL A 65 8.30 9.27 -5.01
CA VAL A 65 8.58 8.16 -5.92
C VAL A 65 9.66 7.25 -5.32
N VAL A 66 9.41 5.95 -5.32
CA VAL A 66 10.38 4.92 -4.92
C VAL A 66 10.72 4.09 -6.16
N ALA A 67 11.95 4.20 -6.65
CA ALA A 67 12.44 3.41 -7.78
C ALA A 67 13.35 2.27 -7.27
N THR A 68 13.00 1.02 -7.58
CA THR A 68 13.75 -0.17 -7.15
C THR A 68 14.31 -0.94 -8.35
N GLY A 69 15.51 -1.50 -8.22
CA GLY A 69 16.17 -2.33 -9.24
C GLY A 69 17.35 -1.66 -9.97
N GLU A 70 17.76 -2.28 -11.09
CA GLU A 70 18.81 -1.76 -11.97
C GLU A 70 18.21 -0.72 -12.94
N LEU A 71 18.33 0.56 -12.60
CA LEU A 71 17.83 1.69 -13.40
C LEU A 71 18.98 2.50 -14.03
N ASP A 72 20.14 1.89 -14.25
CA ASP A 72 21.36 2.56 -14.73
C ASP A 72 21.41 2.70 -16.27
N THR A 73 20.29 2.46 -16.95
CA THR A 73 20.17 2.64 -18.41
C THR A 73 20.20 4.14 -18.75
N ALA A 74 21.00 4.51 -19.76
CA ALA A 74 21.06 5.88 -20.25
C ALA A 74 19.78 6.25 -21.01
N VAL A 75 19.17 7.38 -20.66
CA VAL A 75 17.91 7.85 -21.23
C VAL A 75 17.96 9.35 -21.51
N GLU A 76 17.34 9.75 -22.63
CA GLU A 76 17.07 11.13 -22.97
C GLU A 76 15.55 11.36 -22.93
N VAL A 77 15.10 12.17 -21.97
CA VAL A 77 13.68 12.46 -21.73
C VAL A 77 13.42 13.93 -22.05
N HIS A 78 12.53 14.19 -23.00
CA HIS A 78 12.04 15.52 -23.32
C HIS A 78 10.52 15.55 -23.14
N LEU A 79 10.05 16.26 -22.13
CA LEU A 79 8.64 16.38 -21.76
C LEU A 79 8.26 17.85 -21.80
N ARG A 80 7.19 18.17 -22.51
CA ARG A 80 6.69 19.55 -22.64
C ARG A 80 5.19 19.61 -22.40
N GLY A 81 4.75 20.42 -21.44
CA GLY A 81 3.34 20.58 -21.10
C GLY A 81 2.66 19.32 -20.57
N ILE A 82 3.43 18.41 -19.95
CA ILE A 82 2.95 17.12 -19.42
C ILE A 82 2.98 17.17 -17.88
N THR A 83 2.05 16.48 -17.23
CA THR A 83 2.05 16.37 -15.75
C THR A 83 3.03 15.29 -15.29
N ALA A 84 3.56 15.42 -14.06
CA ALA A 84 4.53 14.45 -13.53
C ALA A 84 4.01 13.01 -13.49
N GLU A 85 2.72 12.80 -13.18
CA GLU A 85 2.10 11.45 -13.20
C GLU A 85 2.01 10.87 -14.62
N GLN A 86 1.70 11.72 -15.62
CA GLN A 86 1.68 11.31 -17.03
C GLN A 86 3.09 10.99 -17.55
N ALA A 87 4.09 11.75 -17.12
CA ALA A 87 5.49 11.50 -17.43
C ALA A 87 5.96 10.15 -16.88
N LEU A 88 5.71 9.88 -15.59
CA LEU A 88 6.04 8.61 -14.95
C LEU A 88 5.36 7.42 -15.62
N ARG A 89 4.08 7.55 -15.96
CA ARG A 89 3.33 6.50 -16.67
C ARG A 89 3.91 6.22 -18.05
N THR A 90 4.36 7.25 -18.76
CA THR A 90 4.95 7.12 -20.10
C THR A 90 6.30 6.41 -20.02
N ILE A 91 7.17 6.82 -19.08
CA ILE A 91 8.47 6.18 -18.85
C ILE A 91 8.29 4.73 -18.39
N ALA A 92 7.35 4.48 -17.48
CA ALA A 92 7.05 3.13 -17.00
C ALA A 92 6.61 2.21 -18.15
N ARG A 93 5.76 2.69 -19.07
CA ARG A 93 5.36 1.91 -20.25
C ARG A 93 6.53 1.64 -21.20
N THR A 94 7.30 2.67 -21.54
CA THR A 94 8.42 2.55 -22.49
C THR A 94 9.48 1.57 -22.00
N TYR A 95 9.79 1.60 -20.70
CA TYR A 95 10.83 0.76 -20.10
C TYR A 95 10.27 -0.49 -19.41
N SER A 96 9.00 -0.85 -19.66
CA SER A 96 8.34 -2.01 -19.04
C SER A 96 8.50 -2.04 -17.50
N LEU A 97 8.39 -0.89 -16.85
CA LEU A 97 8.35 -0.78 -15.40
C LEU A 97 6.89 -0.89 -14.93
N ARG A 98 6.69 -1.60 -13.83
CA ARG A 98 5.41 -1.66 -13.12
C ARG A 98 5.30 -0.45 -12.21
N LEU A 99 4.28 0.36 -12.44
CA LEU A 99 3.92 1.50 -11.60
C LEU A 99 2.81 1.06 -10.63
N ILE A 100 3.13 0.98 -9.35
CA ILE A 100 2.16 0.72 -8.27
C ILE A 100 1.90 2.06 -7.58
N ARG A 101 0.63 2.42 -7.45
CA ARG A 101 0.21 3.65 -6.78
C ARG A 101 -0.46 3.29 -5.46
N ASP A 102 0.22 3.61 -4.36
CA ASP A 102 -0.28 3.45 -3.01
C ASP A 102 -0.51 4.84 -2.41
N GLY A 103 -1.69 5.39 -2.71
CA GLY A 103 -2.08 6.74 -2.28
C GLY A 103 -1.22 7.84 -2.91
N SER A 104 -0.30 8.39 -2.12
CA SER A 104 0.62 9.49 -2.49
C SER A 104 2.01 9.03 -2.88
N ILE A 105 2.30 7.72 -2.80
CA ILE A 105 3.58 7.12 -3.13
C ILE A 105 3.45 6.34 -4.44
N TYR A 106 4.39 6.56 -5.35
CA TYR A 106 4.51 5.83 -6.60
C TYR A 106 5.72 4.91 -6.53
N THR A 107 5.50 3.60 -6.58
CA THR A 107 6.57 2.61 -6.60
C THR A 107 6.79 2.13 -8.03
N LEU A 108 8.00 2.32 -8.56
CA LEU A 108 8.41 1.79 -9.86
C LEU A 108 9.37 0.62 -9.66
N ARG A 109 9.00 -0.55 -10.21
CA ARG A 109 9.86 -1.73 -10.26
C ARG A 109 9.96 -2.26 -11.70
N PRO A 110 11.11 -2.81 -12.13
CA PRO A 110 11.19 -3.51 -13.42
C PRO A 110 10.26 -4.72 -13.43
N MET A 111 9.53 -4.92 -14.53
CA MET A 111 8.71 -6.13 -14.71
C MET A 111 9.62 -7.35 -14.83
N THR A 112 9.29 -8.42 -14.10
CA THR A 112 9.91 -9.74 -14.29
C THR A 112 9.24 -10.46 -15.48
N GLY A 113 9.98 -11.33 -16.17
CA GLY A 113 9.53 -12.06 -17.37
C GLY A 113 8.10 -12.60 -17.38
N PRO A 114 7.53 -13.16 -16.29
CA PRO A 114 6.15 -13.66 -16.29
C PRO A 114 5.07 -12.56 -16.30
N GLU A 115 5.34 -11.34 -15.81
CA GLU A 115 4.37 -10.24 -15.91
C GLU A 115 4.35 -9.58 -17.31
N LYS A 116 5.44 -9.74 -18.08
CA LYS A 116 5.52 -9.24 -19.47
C LYS A 116 4.63 -10.04 -20.42
N GLN A 117 4.47 -11.34 -20.17
CA GLN A 117 3.55 -12.22 -20.91
C GLN A 117 2.08 -11.91 -20.61
N ALA A 118 1.74 -11.60 -19.35
CA ALA A 118 0.37 -11.22 -18.97
C ALA A 118 -0.06 -9.84 -19.53
N ALA A 119 0.88 -8.94 -19.80
CA ALA A 119 0.60 -7.64 -20.44
C ALA A 119 0.49 -7.74 -21.98
N GLU A 120 1.07 -8.78 -22.59
CA GLU A 120 0.96 -9.04 -24.03
C GLU A 120 -0.31 -9.86 -24.39
N GLU A 121 -0.86 -10.65 -23.46
CA GLU A 121 -2.08 -11.44 -23.69
C GLU A 121 -3.41 -10.64 -23.66
N ASP A 122 -3.43 -9.41 -23.12
CA ASP A 122 -4.64 -8.57 -23.05
C ASP A 122 -4.83 -7.64 -24.27
N THR A 123 -4.04 -7.82 -25.35
CA THR A 123 -4.19 -7.02 -26.59
C THR A 123 -4.53 -7.85 -27.83
N GLY A 124 -4.98 -9.09 -27.63
CA GLY A 124 -5.13 -10.08 -28.70
C GLY A 124 -6.53 -10.62 -28.96
N GLU A 125 -7.64 -9.91 -28.69
CA GLU A 125 -8.97 -10.33 -29.17
C GLU A 125 -9.65 -9.20 -29.95
N SER A 126 -9.30 -9.14 -31.23
CA SER A 126 -10.12 -8.50 -32.26
C SER A 126 -10.63 -9.58 -33.21
N ALA A 127 -11.80 -10.13 -32.91
CA ALA A 127 -12.73 -10.53 -33.96
C ALA A 127 -13.29 -9.24 -34.59
N PRO A 128 -13.45 -9.13 -35.93
CA PRO A 128 -14.52 -9.88 -36.60
C PRO A 128 -14.27 -10.22 -38.09
N ALA A 129 -14.83 -11.32 -38.59
CA ALA A 129 -15.32 -11.40 -39.99
C ALA A 129 -16.16 -12.66 -40.23
N SER A 130 -17.46 -12.44 -40.41
CA SER A 130 -18.42 -13.38 -40.98
C SER A 130 -18.18 -13.60 -42.49
N ALA A 131 -18.37 -14.84 -42.97
CA ALA A 131 -18.98 -15.28 -44.24
C ALA A 131 -18.31 -16.56 -44.83
N PRO A 132 -18.94 -17.27 -45.79
CA PRO A 132 -20.05 -18.20 -45.62
C PRO A 132 -19.67 -19.66 -45.99
N VAL A 133 -20.50 -20.60 -45.56
CA VAL A 133 -20.43 -22.05 -45.89
C VAL A 133 -20.54 -22.34 -47.40
N PRO A 134 -19.80 -23.36 -47.91
CA PRO A 134 -20.25 -24.18 -49.02
C PRO A 134 -20.67 -25.57 -48.53
N VAL A 135 -21.87 -25.98 -48.94
CA VAL A 135 -22.56 -27.25 -48.63
C VAL A 135 -22.12 -28.35 -49.61
N ALA A 136 -21.81 -29.57 -49.12
CA ALA A 136 -22.15 -30.90 -49.70
C ALA A 136 -21.31 -32.05 -49.05
N PRO A 137 -21.66 -33.35 -49.20
CA PRO A 137 -22.94 -33.99 -48.89
C PRO A 137 -22.79 -35.21 -47.93
N LEU A 138 -23.93 -35.58 -47.34
CA LEU A 138 -24.34 -36.80 -46.61
C LEU A 138 -23.40 -38.03 -46.60
N SER A 139 -23.07 -38.51 -45.40
CA SER A 139 -22.72 -39.91 -45.12
C SER A 139 -23.72 -40.53 -44.10
N PRO A 140 -24.13 -41.81 -44.26
CA PRO A 140 -25.17 -42.48 -43.47
C PRO A 140 -24.70 -42.94 -42.06
N PRO A 141 -25.62 -43.38 -41.18
CA PRO A 141 -25.45 -43.29 -39.73
C PRO A 141 -24.69 -44.48 -39.14
N VAL A 142 -23.81 -44.22 -38.18
CA VAL A 142 -23.22 -45.27 -37.33
C VAL A 142 -23.65 -45.02 -35.89
N VAL A 143 -24.64 -45.81 -35.49
CA VAL A 143 -24.92 -46.41 -34.18
C VAL A 143 -24.62 -45.54 -32.94
N ALA A 144 -25.70 -45.09 -32.30
CA ALA A 144 -25.69 -44.47 -30.99
C ALA A 144 -25.17 -45.42 -29.88
N PRO A 145 -24.22 -45.00 -29.02
CA PRO A 145 -24.04 -45.61 -27.71
C PRO A 145 -25.23 -45.28 -26.78
N PRO A 146 -25.53 -46.12 -25.77
CA PRO A 146 -26.73 -46.01 -24.94
C PRO A 146 -26.79 -44.68 -24.16
N PRO A 147 -27.99 -44.18 -23.82
CA PRO A 147 -28.14 -42.91 -23.12
C PRO A 147 -27.58 -43.03 -21.71
N LEU A 148 -26.55 -42.24 -21.41
CA LEU A 148 -26.18 -41.90 -20.05
C LEU A 148 -27.35 -41.11 -19.41
N PRO A 149 -27.64 -41.32 -18.12
CA PRO A 149 -28.70 -40.59 -17.42
C PRO A 149 -28.46 -39.07 -17.49
N PRO A 150 -29.50 -38.24 -17.38
CA PRO A 150 -29.31 -36.80 -17.33
C PRO A 150 -28.62 -36.47 -16.01
N MET A 151 -27.29 -36.38 -16.03
CA MET A 151 -26.62 -35.49 -15.11
C MET A 151 -27.11 -34.11 -15.50
N ALA A 152 -27.92 -33.53 -14.62
CA ALA A 152 -28.22 -32.12 -14.65
C ALA A 152 -26.87 -31.38 -14.69
N GLU A 153 -26.48 -30.93 -15.88
CA GLU A 153 -25.65 -29.77 -16.02
C GLU A 153 -26.48 -28.65 -15.40
N GLU A 154 -26.28 -28.42 -14.09
CA GLU A 154 -26.55 -27.13 -13.50
C GLU A 154 -25.67 -26.14 -14.28
N GLU A 155 -26.26 -25.63 -15.34
CA GLU A 155 -25.81 -24.49 -16.12
C GLU A 155 -25.88 -23.27 -15.17
N GLN A 156 -24.96 -23.22 -14.21
CA GLN A 156 -24.77 -22.05 -13.36
C GLN A 156 -24.24 -20.96 -14.27
N THR A 157 -25.16 -20.06 -14.62
CA THR A 157 -24.95 -18.97 -15.57
C THR A 157 -23.57 -18.31 -15.37
N PRO A 158 -22.80 -18.06 -16.45
CA PRO A 158 -21.49 -17.41 -16.39
C PRO A 158 -21.40 -16.16 -15.47
N PRO A 159 -22.42 -15.30 -15.29
CA PRO A 159 -22.33 -14.17 -14.37
C PRO A 159 -22.31 -14.54 -12.87
N GLU A 160 -22.85 -15.69 -12.44
CA GLU A 160 -22.88 -16.06 -11.01
C GLU A 160 -21.55 -16.59 -10.51
N ILE A 161 -20.84 -17.36 -11.33
CA ILE A 161 -19.51 -17.89 -10.98
C ILE A 161 -18.51 -16.73 -10.81
N HIS A 162 -18.51 -15.77 -11.73
CA HIS A 162 -17.67 -14.57 -11.63
C HIS A 162 -18.01 -13.72 -10.41
N ARG A 163 -19.30 -13.64 -10.04
CA ARG A 163 -19.73 -12.92 -8.84
C ARG A 163 -19.29 -13.63 -7.57
N ARG A 164 -19.42 -14.95 -7.49
CA ARG A 164 -18.92 -15.74 -6.35
C ARG A 164 -17.40 -15.66 -6.23
N ILE A 165 -16.66 -15.76 -7.33
CA ILE A 165 -15.20 -15.59 -7.32
C ILE A 165 -14.83 -14.17 -6.88
N ARG A 166 -15.51 -13.14 -7.39
CA ARG A 166 -15.26 -11.75 -6.97
C ARG A 166 -15.58 -11.51 -5.50
N ASP A 167 -16.68 -12.08 -5.00
CA ASP A 167 -17.11 -11.92 -3.62
C ASP A 167 -16.22 -12.74 -2.66
N GLU A 168 -15.78 -13.93 -3.04
CA GLU A 168 -14.77 -14.73 -2.32
C GLU A 168 -13.40 -14.03 -2.33
N MET A 169 -12.95 -13.49 -3.46
CA MET A 169 -11.70 -12.72 -3.55
C MET A 169 -11.77 -11.43 -2.70
N ARG A 170 -12.92 -10.76 -2.67
CA ARG A 170 -13.17 -9.62 -1.77
C ARG A 170 -13.22 -10.03 -0.31
N LYS A 171 -13.72 -11.21 0.01
CA LYS A 171 -13.78 -11.74 1.39
C LYS A 171 -12.42 -12.23 1.87
N ALA A 172 -11.61 -12.83 0.98
CA ALA A 172 -10.22 -13.18 1.22
C ALA A 172 -9.38 -11.91 1.45
N GLN A 173 -9.49 -10.89 0.58
CA GLN A 173 -8.81 -9.60 0.77
C GLN A 173 -9.28 -8.83 2.02
N ARG A 174 -10.53 -8.99 2.45
CA ARG A 174 -11.03 -8.38 3.70
C ARG A 174 -10.52 -9.10 4.95
N ARG A 175 -10.17 -10.38 4.86
CA ARG A 175 -9.48 -11.11 5.93
C ARG A 175 -8.00 -10.73 6.04
N THR A 176 -7.43 -10.08 5.03
CA THR A 176 -6.02 -9.66 4.98
C THR A 176 -5.84 -8.14 5.10
N LYS A 177 -6.89 -7.39 5.47
CA LYS A 177 -6.81 -5.92 5.53
C LYS A 177 -7.52 -5.34 6.76
N GLY A 178 -6.76 -5.29 7.85
CA GLY A 178 -6.73 -4.16 8.79
C GLY A 178 -8.00 -3.90 9.59
N GLU A 179 -8.70 -4.95 10.03
CA GLU A 179 -9.74 -4.77 11.05
C GLU A 179 -9.12 -4.68 12.46
N HIS A 180 -7.88 -5.15 12.67
CA HIS A 180 -7.18 -5.12 13.96
C HIS A 180 -5.79 -4.45 13.93
N ASP A 181 -5.45 -3.71 12.87
CA ASP A 181 -4.19 -2.93 12.82
C ASP A 181 -4.21 -1.75 13.79
N VAL A 182 -3.13 -1.58 14.56
CA VAL A 182 -2.95 -0.49 15.51
C VAL A 182 -1.78 0.38 15.09
N VAL A 183 -2.04 1.66 14.82
CA VAL A 183 -1.01 2.66 14.52
C VAL A 183 -1.08 3.82 15.50
N ALA A 184 0.02 4.09 16.18
CA ALA A 184 0.15 5.24 17.09
C ALA A 184 1.24 6.22 16.66
N ARG A 185 0.99 7.51 16.92
CA ARG A 185 1.88 8.62 16.56
C ARG A 185 2.13 9.52 17.76
N GLY A 186 3.39 9.66 18.15
CA GLY A 186 3.88 10.42 19.29
C GLY A 186 3.42 9.88 20.65
N GLN A 187 2.77 8.71 20.69
CA GLN A 187 2.20 8.10 21.88
C GLN A 187 2.71 6.67 21.99
N SER A 188 2.88 6.20 23.23
CA SER A 188 3.21 4.80 23.49
C SER A 188 1.95 3.94 23.50
N ILE A 189 2.06 2.69 23.05
CA ILE A 189 0.96 1.73 23.12
C ILE A 189 1.36 0.53 23.97
N GLU A 190 0.36 -0.07 24.61
CA GLU A 190 0.50 -1.34 25.30
C GLU A 190 -0.58 -2.28 24.79
N ILE A 191 -0.17 -3.38 24.17
CA ILE A 191 -1.05 -4.48 23.78
C ILE A 191 -1.17 -5.39 24.99
N LYS A 192 -2.36 -5.44 25.58
CA LYS A 192 -2.57 -6.11 26.86
C LYS A 192 -2.60 -7.63 26.68
N LYS A 193 -2.41 -8.35 27.79
CA LYS A 193 -2.55 -9.80 27.80
C LYS A 193 -3.98 -10.20 27.41
N GLY A 194 -4.13 -11.05 26.40
CA GLY A 194 -5.42 -11.47 25.84
C GLY A 194 -5.97 -10.55 24.75
N GLU A 195 -5.22 -9.52 24.36
CA GLU A 195 -5.45 -8.71 23.17
C GLU A 195 -4.63 -9.28 22.02
N SER A 196 -5.25 -9.41 20.84
CA SER A 196 -4.61 -9.79 19.59
C SER A 196 -4.79 -8.66 18.59
N VAL A 197 -3.71 -8.28 17.94
CA VAL A 197 -3.69 -7.28 16.86
C VAL A 197 -3.01 -7.88 15.64
N ASP A 198 -3.39 -7.43 14.46
CA ASP A 198 -2.78 -7.90 13.21
C ASP A 198 -1.37 -7.27 13.10
N ASN A 199 -1.32 -5.96 12.82
CA ASN A 199 -0.08 -5.18 12.83
C ASN A 199 -0.05 -4.14 13.95
N ALA A 200 1.13 -3.90 14.50
CA ALA A 200 1.36 -2.84 15.48
C ALA A 200 2.48 -1.90 15.01
N VAL A 201 2.18 -0.62 14.83
CA VAL A 201 3.17 0.39 14.41
C VAL A 201 3.13 1.62 15.31
N VAL A 202 4.29 1.98 15.88
CA VAL A 202 4.43 3.18 16.73
C VAL A 202 5.47 4.12 16.16
N TYR A 203 5.12 5.40 16.04
CA TYR A 203 6.04 6.48 15.68
C TYR A 203 6.30 7.39 16.86
N GLY A 204 7.56 7.60 17.24
CA GLY A 204 7.99 8.55 18.28
C GLY A 204 7.49 8.22 19.68
N GLY A 205 7.34 6.93 20.00
CA GLY A 205 6.86 6.42 21.28
C GLY A 205 7.36 4.99 21.51
N ASN A 206 6.99 4.41 22.66
CA ASN A 206 7.37 3.04 23.00
C ASN A 206 6.21 2.08 22.75
N MET A 207 6.52 0.81 22.51
CA MET A 207 5.52 -0.25 22.38
C MET A 207 5.81 -1.35 23.39
N VAL A 208 4.77 -1.77 24.12
CA VAL A 208 4.84 -2.91 25.03
C VAL A 208 3.86 -3.98 24.56
N VAL A 209 4.35 -5.17 24.24
CA VAL A 209 3.55 -6.28 23.74
C VAL A 209 3.43 -7.35 24.83
N ARG A 210 2.28 -7.44 25.50
CA ARG A 210 1.96 -8.53 26.45
C ARG A 210 0.95 -9.54 25.91
N GLY A 211 0.27 -9.19 24.82
CA GLY A 211 -0.70 -10.02 24.13
C GLY A 211 -0.08 -10.80 22.98
N HIS A 212 -0.79 -10.84 21.86
CA HIS A 212 -0.37 -11.52 20.64
C HIS A 212 -0.41 -10.54 19.46
N VAL A 213 0.61 -10.58 18.61
CA VAL A 213 0.66 -9.84 17.34
C VAL A 213 0.75 -10.87 16.23
N GLU A 214 -0.22 -10.91 15.33
CA GLU A 214 -0.33 -11.93 14.28
C GLU A 214 0.66 -11.70 13.13
N GLU A 215 1.00 -10.44 12.86
CA GLU A 215 1.96 -10.06 11.83
C GLU A 215 3.13 -9.30 12.48
N ASP A 216 3.34 -8.04 12.12
CA ASP A 216 4.57 -7.33 12.44
C ASP A 216 4.41 -6.29 13.57
N ALA A 217 5.47 -6.13 14.36
CA ALA A 217 5.58 -5.11 15.41
C ALA A 217 6.74 -4.16 15.11
N VAL A 218 6.41 -2.90 14.77
CA VAL A 218 7.39 -1.89 14.33
C VAL A 218 7.35 -0.64 15.20
N VAL A 219 8.52 -0.21 15.68
CA VAL A 219 8.69 1.02 16.47
C VAL A 219 9.73 1.94 15.83
N PHE A 220 9.36 3.19 15.60
CA PHE A 220 10.26 4.25 15.13
C PHE A 220 10.52 5.25 16.25
N GLY A 221 11.79 5.52 16.56
CA GLY A 221 12.22 6.53 17.52
C GLY A 221 11.88 6.20 18.98
N GLY A 222 11.81 4.92 19.34
CA GLY A 222 11.49 4.46 20.69
C GLY A 222 11.84 3.00 20.92
N ASN A 223 11.47 2.49 22.09
CA ASN A 223 11.79 1.12 22.50
C ASN A 223 10.61 0.17 22.30
N LEU A 224 10.92 -1.09 22.00
CA LEU A 224 9.97 -2.18 21.84
C LEU A 224 10.24 -3.24 22.91
N GLU A 225 9.27 -3.48 23.78
CA GLU A 225 9.33 -4.49 24.85
C GLU A 225 8.34 -5.61 24.57
N ILE A 226 8.83 -6.85 24.46
CA ILE A 226 8.00 -8.02 24.12
C ILE A 226 7.99 -8.98 25.30
N PHE A 227 6.80 -9.16 25.88
CA PHE A 227 6.49 -10.15 26.92
C PHE A 227 5.60 -11.27 26.39
N GLY A 228 4.85 -11.00 25.32
CA GLY A 228 3.94 -11.94 24.67
C GLY A 228 4.54 -12.62 23.46
N THR A 229 3.71 -12.84 22.45
CA THR A 229 4.08 -13.54 21.21
C THR A 229 3.86 -12.62 20.02
N VAL A 230 4.81 -12.62 19.09
CA VAL A 230 4.72 -11.98 17.78
C VAL A 230 4.97 -13.07 16.74
N ASP A 231 4.02 -13.32 15.86
CA ASP A 231 4.16 -14.39 14.86
C ASP A 231 5.02 -13.94 13.66
N GLY A 232 5.02 -12.64 13.34
CA GLY A 232 5.86 -12.04 12.29
C GLY A 232 7.14 -11.39 12.81
N ASP A 233 7.52 -10.28 12.17
CA ASP A 233 8.81 -9.62 12.37
C ASP A 233 8.74 -8.48 13.42
N VAL A 234 9.88 -8.24 14.05
CA VAL A 234 10.04 -7.26 15.12
C VAL A 234 11.13 -6.26 14.74
N HIS A 235 10.75 -5.00 14.60
CA HIS A 235 11.69 -3.95 14.18
C HIS A 235 11.66 -2.73 15.10
N ALA A 236 12.84 -2.29 15.57
CA ALA A 236 13.00 -0.99 16.20
C ALA A 236 14.02 -0.11 15.44
N PHE A 237 13.63 1.11 15.11
CA PHE A 237 14.48 2.11 14.49
C PHE A 237 14.77 3.23 15.49
N GLY A 238 16.05 3.50 15.78
CA GLY A 238 16.48 4.52 16.72
C GLY A 238 16.24 4.19 18.20
N GLY A 239 16.05 2.91 18.53
CA GLY A 239 15.83 2.44 19.90
C GLY A 239 16.11 0.94 20.03
N ASN A 240 15.74 0.37 21.18
CA ASN A 240 16.09 -1.01 21.51
C ASN A 240 14.88 -1.94 21.38
N VAL A 241 15.14 -3.19 20.98
CA VAL A 241 14.18 -4.30 21.09
C VAL A 241 14.57 -5.12 22.32
N THR A 242 13.66 -5.31 23.26
CA THR A 242 13.89 -6.16 24.44
C THR A 242 12.89 -7.29 24.46
N LEU A 243 13.39 -8.52 24.31
CA LEU A 243 12.59 -9.74 24.41
C LEU A 243 12.70 -10.29 25.82
N HIS A 244 11.59 -10.35 26.54
CA HIS A 244 11.54 -10.81 27.92
C HIS A 244 11.43 -12.35 28.02
N PRO A 245 11.72 -12.95 29.19
CA PRO A 245 11.60 -14.39 29.38
C PRO A 245 10.20 -14.91 29.02
N GLY A 246 10.13 -15.94 28.19
CA GLY A 246 8.88 -16.55 27.72
C GLY A 246 8.22 -15.84 26.54
N SER A 247 8.84 -14.76 26.01
CA SER A 247 8.41 -14.17 24.74
C SER A 247 8.82 -15.06 23.56
N SER A 248 8.04 -14.99 22.47
CA SER A 248 8.31 -15.72 21.24
C SER A 248 8.13 -14.80 20.04
N VAL A 249 9.09 -14.80 19.14
CA VAL A 249 9.05 -14.10 17.85
C VAL A 249 9.20 -15.14 16.74
N GLY A 250 8.21 -15.27 15.87
CA GLY A 250 8.22 -16.21 14.75
C GLY A 250 9.08 -15.73 13.57
N GLY A 251 9.26 -14.43 13.44
CA GLY A 251 10.12 -13.82 12.41
C GLY A 251 11.50 -13.40 12.93
N ASP A 252 12.01 -12.35 12.30
CA ASP A 252 13.29 -11.72 12.61
C ASP A 252 13.14 -10.62 13.67
N ALA A 253 14.15 -10.43 14.51
CA ALA A 253 14.24 -9.33 15.45
C ALA A 253 15.39 -8.40 15.07
N SER A 254 15.08 -7.17 14.64
CA SER A 254 16.08 -6.20 14.21
C SER A 254 15.99 -4.87 14.96
N ALA A 255 17.14 -4.34 15.38
CA ALA A 255 17.26 -2.98 15.90
C ALA A 255 18.29 -2.18 15.10
N ILE A 256 17.87 -1.07 14.49
CA ILE A 256 18.76 -0.15 13.76
C ILE A 256 18.94 1.10 14.60
N GLY A 257 20.18 1.50 14.89
CA GLY A 257 20.49 2.62 15.77
C GLY A 257 20.38 2.31 17.27
N GLY A 258 20.14 1.05 17.63
CA GLY A 258 20.10 0.54 19.00
C GLY A 258 20.51 -0.93 19.05
N SER A 259 20.05 -1.66 20.06
CA SER A 259 20.42 -3.07 20.28
C SER A 259 19.19 -3.96 20.48
N VAL A 260 19.29 -5.22 20.05
CA VAL A 260 18.34 -6.30 20.39
C VAL A 260 18.86 -7.02 21.63
N ILE A 261 18.05 -7.03 22.69
CA ILE A 261 18.34 -7.66 23.98
C ILE A 261 17.39 -8.85 24.13
N GLN A 262 17.91 -10.05 23.87
CA GLN A 262 17.19 -11.30 24.08
C GLN A 262 17.52 -11.84 25.48
N ASN A 263 16.52 -11.86 26.38
CA ASN A 263 16.69 -12.42 27.72
C ASN A 263 16.56 -13.95 27.73
N ASP A 264 17.08 -14.58 28.77
CA ASP A 264 16.98 -16.04 28.96
C ASP A 264 15.53 -16.52 28.91
N GLY A 265 15.26 -17.47 28.01
CA GLY A 265 13.93 -18.03 27.79
C GLY A 265 13.07 -17.26 26.77
N ALA A 266 13.59 -16.22 26.13
CA ALA A 266 12.98 -15.65 24.93
C ALA A 266 13.37 -16.47 23.68
N HIS A 267 12.41 -16.72 22.80
CA HIS A 267 12.62 -17.45 21.55
C HIS A 267 12.46 -16.53 20.34
N VAL A 268 13.38 -16.62 19.40
CA VAL A 268 13.29 -15.99 18.08
C VAL A 268 13.54 -17.11 17.08
N GLU A 269 12.56 -17.40 16.23
CA GLU A 269 12.68 -18.44 15.21
C GLU A 269 13.57 -17.98 14.04
N GLY A 270 13.52 -16.69 13.69
CA GLY A 270 14.36 -16.06 12.69
C GLY A 270 15.73 -15.60 13.20
N GLY A 271 16.27 -14.55 12.57
CA GLY A 271 17.54 -13.92 12.88
C GLY A 271 17.42 -12.75 13.85
N THR A 272 18.47 -12.54 14.66
CA THR A 272 18.61 -11.33 15.49
C THR A 272 19.67 -10.42 14.89
N GLU A 273 19.27 -9.23 14.47
CA GLU A 273 20.17 -8.23 13.90
C GLU A 273 20.21 -6.96 14.74
N SER A 274 21.40 -6.41 14.98
CA SER A 274 21.56 -5.14 15.68
C SER A 274 22.59 -4.31 14.97
N LEU A 275 22.15 -3.17 14.44
CA LEU A 275 23.01 -2.23 13.74
C LEU A 275 23.19 -0.98 14.60
N GLU A 276 24.21 -0.98 15.47
CA GLU A 276 24.51 0.18 16.29
C GLU A 276 25.04 1.33 15.43
N GLY A 277 24.52 2.55 15.67
CA GLY A 277 24.92 3.76 14.94
C GLY A 277 26.41 4.14 15.07
N LYS A 278 27.17 3.47 15.95
CA LYS A 278 28.63 3.60 16.05
C LYS A 278 29.36 2.95 14.89
N SER A 279 28.80 1.89 14.29
CA SER A 279 29.49 1.08 13.27
C SER A 279 29.49 1.74 11.89
N ILE A 280 28.47 2.56 11.59
CA ILE A 280 28.41 3.38 10.37
C ILE A 280 29.29 4.63 10.48
N GLY A 281 29.41 5.21 11.68
CA GLY A 281 30.30 6.35 11.91
C GLY A 281 31.79 5.98 11.81
N SER A 282 32.18 4.79 12.28
CA SER A 282 33.57 4.33 12.21
C SER A 282 34.02 3.93 10.80
N LEU A 283 33.11 3.45 9.96
CA LEU A 283 33.39 3.18 8.53
C LEU A 283 33.66 4.46 7.75
N VAL A 284 32.92 5.54 8.01
CA VAL A 284 33.11 6.83 7.32
C VAL A 284 34.28 7.62 7.91
N LEU A 285 34.54 7.56 9.22
CA LEU A 285 35.69 8.25 9.83
C LEU A 285 37.04 7.58 9.50
N GLY A 286 37.07 6.26 9.29
CA GLY A 286 38.29 5.54 8.93
C GLY A 286 38.88 6.02 7.61
N GLU A 287 38.03 6.30 6.63
CA GLU A 287 38.45 6.69 5.28
C GLU A 287 38.96 8.14 5.21
N VAL A 288 38.41 9.04 6.05
CA VAL A 288 38.87 10.44 6.11
C VAL A 288 40.22 10.56 6.83
N LYS A 289 40.46 9.78 7.88
CA LYS A 289 41.72 9.87 8.63
C LYS A 289 42.93 9.37 7.82
N ASP A 290 42.74 8.33 7.01
CA ASP A 290 43.78 7.77 6.14
C ASP A 290 44.20 8.73 5.00
N SER A 291 43.33 9.68 4.66
CA SER A 291 43.59 10.71 3.63
C SER A 291 44.33 11.95 4.14
N LEU A 292 44.38 12.16 5.47
CA LEU A 292 45.07 13.30 6.10
C LEU A 292 46.50 12.98 6.58
N GLU A 293 46.86 11.70 6.71
CA GLU A 293 48.22 11.27 7.07
C GLU A 293 49.12 11.01 5.84
N ARG A 294 48.62 11.26 4.61
CA ARG A 294 49.37 11.12 3.34
C ARG A 294 49.63 12.45 2.63
N GLU A 295 49.62 13.58 3.34
CA GLU A 295 50.20 14.86 2.91
C GLU A 295 51.37 15.26 3.81
#